data_AF-A0A935AD81-F1
#
_entry.id   AF-A0A935AD81-F1
#
_cell.length_a   1.000
_cell.length_b   1.000
_cell.length_c   1.000
_cell.angle_alpha   90.00
_cell.angle_beta   90.00
_cell.angle_gamma   90.00
#
_symmetry.space_group_name_H-M   'P 1'
#
loop_
_entity.id
_entity.type
_entity.pdbx_description
1 polymer ?
#
loop_
_entity_poly.entity_id
_entity_poly.type
_entity_poly.pdbx_seq_one_letter_code
_entity_poly.pdbx_strand_id
1 'polypeptide(L)'
;MRPSLFPSDDELPTWLHSLLLVLVSLPFSSFLLWFGCGALFSGHLEPLEGPDFGQFFFGPTALDGKAARVAGLSLIAAGASFLAIAYRFSRFSDEGLRARLLPWALLAMSVMLSFATRRLH
;
A
#
# COMPACT_ATOMS: atom_id res chain seq x y z
N MET A 1 27.49 -26.29 -10.83
CA MET A 1 26.28 -25.50 -10.56
C MET A 1 25.49 -25.43 -11.86
N ARG A 2 24.20 -25.79 -11.86
CA ARG A 2 23.37 -25.69 -13.09
C ARG A 2 23.20 -24.20 -13.42
N PRO A 3 23.38 -23.77 -14.67
CA PRO A 3 23.03 -22.40 -15.06
C PRO A 3 21.54 -22.20 -14.78
N SER A 4 21.22 -21.10 -14.09
CA SER A 4 19.87 -20.66 -13.83
C SER A 4 19.11 -20.55 -15.15
N LEU A 5 17.89 -21.11 -15.21
CA LEU A 5 16.97 -20.95 -16.35
C LEU A 5 16.44 -19.52 -16.46
N PHE A 6 16.54 -18.74 -15.39
CA PHE A 6 16.15 -17.35 -15.33
C PHE A 6 17.40 -16.45 -15.42
N PRO A 7 17.35 -15.38 -16.24
CA PRO A 7 18.44 -14.41 -16.29
C PRO A 7 18.71 -13.84 -14.90
N SER A 8 19.98 -13.50 -14.64
CA SER A 8 20.35 -12.81 -13.39
C SER A 8 19.63 -11.47 -13.31
N ASP A 9 19.29 -11.01 -12.11
CA ASP A 9 18.66 -9.69 -11.90
C ASP A 9 19.50 -8.57 -12.56
N ASP A 10 20.82 -8.71 -12.54
CA ASP A 10 21.79 -7.80 -13.17
C ASP A 10 21.69 -7.75 -14.71
N GLU A 11 21.16 -8.80 -15.35
CA GLU A 11 21.06 -8.93 -16.81
C GLU A 11 19.78 -8.27 -17.37
N LEU A 12 18.82 -7.94 -16.52
CA LEU A 12 17.56 -7.34 -16.96
C LEU A 12 17.76 -5.89 -17.42
N PRO A 13 17.11 -5.43 -18.49
CA PRO A 13 17.00 -4.01 -18.81
C PRO A 13 16.30 -3.22 -17.71
N THR A 14 16.71 -1.98 -17.48
CA THR A 14 16.17 -1.11 -16.41
C THR A 14 14.65 -0.94 -16.44
N TRP A 15 14.06 -0.82 -17.63
CA TRP A 15 12.61 -0.71 -17.79
C TRP A 15 11.89 -2.00 -17.40
N LEU A 16 12.46 -3.17 -17.74
CA LEU A 16 11.85 -4.47 -17.45
C LEU A 16 11.92 -4.79 -15.96
N HIS A 17 13.06 -4.53 -15.33
CA HIS A 17 13.23 -4.62 -13.87
C HIS A 17 12.18 -3.79 -13.13
N SER A 18 12.06 -2.52 -13.50
CA SER A 18 11.14 -1.58 -12.86
C SER A 18 9.67 -1.95 -13.11
N LEU A 19 9.35 -2.43 -14.32
CA LEU A 19 8.01 -2.91 -14.66
C LEU A 19 7.63 -4.13 -13.81
N LEU A 20 8.53 -5.09 -13.64
CA LEU A 20 8.29 -6.28 -12.82
C LEU A 20 8.00 -5.90 -11.36
N LEU A 21 8.77 -4.95 -10.79
CA LEU A 21 8.51 -4.45 -9.42
C LEU A 21 7.11 -3.82 -9.29
N VAL A 22 6.72 -3.00 -10.27
CA VAL A 22 5.37 -2.41 -10.31
C VAL A 22 4.32 -3.51 -10.40
N LEU A 23 4.46 -4.47 -11.33
CA LEU A 23 3.52 -5.58 -11.50
C LEU A 23 3.34 -6.43 -10.24
N VAL A 24 4.42 -6.69 -9.50
CA VAL A 24 4.36 -7.42 -8.22
C VAL A 24 3.66 -6.62 -7.13
N SER A 25 3.89 -5.31 -7.07
CA SER A 25 3.27 -4.43 -6.04
C SER A 25 1.82 -4.06 -6.36
N LEU A 26 1.44 -4.06 -7.64
CA LEU A 26 0.14 -3.63 -8.12
C LEU A 26 -1.05 -4.33 -7.47
N PRO A 27 -1.14 -5.68 -7.36
CA PRO A 27 -2.31 -6.31 -6.75
C PRO A 27 -2.53 -5.90 -5.29
N PHE A 28 -1.45 -5.67 -4.53
CA PHE A 28 -1.54 -5.21 -3.14
C PHE A 28 -1.92 -3.73 -3.06
N SER A 29 -1.33 -2.91 -3.93
CA SER A 29 -1.63 -1.48 -3.95
C SER A 29 -3.00 -1.16 -4.50
N SER A 30 -3.43 -1.79 -5.60
CA SER A 30 -4.65 -1.46 -6.31
C SER A 30 -5.88 -1.79 -5.48
N PHE A 31 -5.87 -2.92 -4.79
CA PHE A 31 -6.92 -3.30 -3.84
C PHE A 31 -7.10 -2.21 -2.78
N LEU A 32 -6.02 -1.81 -2.10
CA LEU A 32 -6.07 -0.80 -1.04
C LEU A 32 -6.46 0.59 -1.58
N LEU A 33 -5.92 0.99 -2.72
CA LEU A 33 -6.24 2.28 -3.34
C LEU A 33 -7.70 2.34 -3.80
N TRP A 34 -8.26 1.24 -4.30
CA TRP A 34 -9.65 1.17 -4.73
C TRP A 34 -10.60 1.47 -3.56
N PHE A 35 -10.49 0.72 -2.47
CA PHE A 35 -11.31 0.95 -1.27
C PHE A 35 -11.00 2.29 -0.61
N GLY A 36 -9.73 2.69 -0.58
CA GLY A 36 -9.30 3.95 0.01
C GLY A 36 -9.87 5.18 -0.69
N CYS A 37 -9.74 5.23 -2.02
CA CYS A 37 -10.34 6.29 -2.84
C CYS A 37 -11.86 6.24 -2.76
N GLY A 38 -12.45 5.05 -2.84
CA GLY A 38 -13.90 4.86 -2.68
C GLY A 38 -14.42 5.52 -1.40
N ALA A 39 -13.87 5.15 -0.25
CA ALA A 39 -14.27 5.68 1.05
C ALA A 39 -14.02 7.19 1.22
N LEU A 40 -12.95 7.71 0.61
CA LEU A 40 -12.65 9.14 0.64
C LEU A 40 -13.74 9.96 -0.08
N PHE A 41 -14.22 9.48 -1.23
CA PHE A 41 -15.23 10.15 -2.03
C PHE A 41 -16.66 9.88 -1.57
N SER A 42 -17.00 8.63 -1.28
CA SER A 42 -18.34 8.24 -0.82
C SER A 42 -18.61 8.68 0.61
N GLY A 43 -17.58 8.80 1.44
CA GLY A 43 -17.74 8.95 2.89
C GLY A 43 -18.35 7.71 3.54
N HIS A 44 -18.26 6.55 2.88
CA HIS A 44 -18.76 5.27 3.36
C HIS A 44 -17.72 4.18 3.08
N LEU A 45 -17.39 3.38 4.08
CA LEU A 45 -16.50 2.23 3.94
C LEU A 45 -17.17 1.00 4.54
N GLU A 46 -17.49 0.03 3.69
CA GLU A 46 -17.94 -1.28 4.13
C GLU A 46 -16.81 -2.02 4.87
N PRO A 47 -17.15 -2.93 5.81
CA PRO A 47 -16.15 -3.77 6.45
C PRO A 47 -15.32 -4.50 5.40
N LEU A 48 -14.00 -4.38 5.49
CA LEU A 48 -13.11 -5.07 4.56
C LEU A 48 -13.19 -6.58 4.82
N GLU A 49 -13.69 -7.32 3.82
CA GLU A 49 -13.73 -8.78 3.85
C GLU A 49 -12.30 -9.34 3.86
N GLY A 50 -11.97 -10.17 4.85
CA GLY A 50 -10.65 -10.77 4.98
C GLY A 50 -10.46 -11.48 6.33
N PRO A 51 -9.32 -12.18 6.52
CA PRO A 51 -8.96 -12.76 7.81
C PRO A 51 -8.91 -11.64 8.88
N ASP A 52 -9.10 -11.99 10.17
CA ASP A 52 -9.31 -11.08 11.30
C ASP A 52 -8.41 -9.82 11.37
N PHE A 53 -7.24 -9.84 10.73
CA PHE A 53 -6.37 -8.67 10.53
C PHE A 53 -7.03 -7.49 9.80
N GLY A 54 -7.93 -7.71 8.83
CA GLY A 54 -8.64 -6.62 8.15
C GLY A 54 -9.64 -5.92 9.08
N GLN A 55 -10.40 -6.71 9.82
CA GLN A 55 -11.32 -6.25 10.86
C GLN A 55 -10.58 -5.63 12.05
N PHE A 56 -9.33 -6.04 12.30
CA PHE A 56 -8.51 -5.41 13.33
C PHE A 56 -8.41 -3.91 13.05
N PHE A 57 -8.04 -3.45 11.86
CA PHE A 57 -7.76 -2.02 11.67
C PHE A 57 -9.00 -1.12 11.76
N PHE A 58 -10.12 -1.52 11.15
CA PHE A 58 -11.30 -0.64 10.99
C PHE A 58 -12.55 -1.10 11.75
N GLY A 59 -12.52 -2.29 12.37
CA GLY A 59 -13.66 -2.89 13.04
C GLY A 59 -14.55 -3.71 12.12
N PRO A 60 -15.55 -4.43 12.68
CA PRO A 60 -16.47 -5.27 11.93
C PRO A 60 -17.67 -4.49 11.35
N THR A 61 -17.83 -3.22 11.70
CA THR A 61 -18.95 -2.37 11.29
C THR A 61 -18.58 -1.45 10.15
N ALA A 62 -19.56 -1.10 9.31
CA ALA A 62 -19.36 -0.09 8.29
C ALA A 62 -19.01 1.25 8.94
N LEU A 63 -18.09 1.99 8.32
CA LEU A 63 -17.72 3.34 8.74
C LEU A 63 -18.44 4.36 7.87
N ASP A 64 -18.90 5.44 8.51
CA ASP A 64 -19.59 6.55 7.85
C ASP A 64 -18.92 7.91 8.10
N GLY A 65 -19.16 8.84 7.18
CA GLY A 65 -18.78 10.23 7.26
C GLY A 65 -17.28 10.45 7.44
N LYS A 66 -16.91 11.09 8.55
CA LYS A 66 -15.51 11.46 8.82
C LYS A 66 -14.64 10.23 9.11
N ALA A 67 -15.17 9.24 9.82
CA ALA A 67 -14.43 8.02 10.12
C ALA A 67 -14.10 7.24 8.84
N ALA A 68 -15.06 7.13 7.92
CA ALA A 68 -14.86 6.50 6.61
C ALA A 68 -13.76 7.19 5.78
N ARG A 69 -13.75 8.53 5.75
CA ARG A 69 -12.72 9.28 5.00
C ARG A 69 -11.33 9.11 5.58
N VAL A 70 -11.19 9.08 6.91
CA VAL A 70 -9.91 8.83 7.58
C VAL A 70 -9.45 7.38 7.34
N ALA A 71 -10.38 6.42 7.33
CA ALA A 71 -10.09 5.05 6.95
C ALA A 71 -9.64 4.95 5.49
N GLY A 72 -10.30 5.69 4.60
CA GLY A 72 -9.90 5.81 3.20
C GLY A 72 -8.48 6.33 3.04
N LEU A 73 -8.10 7.38 3.77
CA LEU A 73 -6.72 7.90 3.79
C LEU A 73 -5.71 6.89 4.33
N SER A 74 -6.07 6.12 5.36
CA SER A 74 -5.24 5.03 5.88
C SER A 74 -4.97 3.97 4.81
N LEU A 75 -5.99 3.56 4.06
CA LEU A 75 -5.87 2.59 2.97
C LEU A 75 -5.05 3.14 1.81
N ILE A 76 -5.24 4.41 1.44
CA ILE A 76 -4.42 5.08 0.41
C ILE A 76 -2.96 5.10 0.84
N ALA A 77 -2.67 5.43 2.10
CA ALA A 77 -1.31 5.43 2.63
C ALA A 77 -0.68 4.03 2.60
N ALA A 78 -1.44 2.99 2.96
CA ALA A 78 -0.96 1.60 2.87
C ALA A 78 -0.69 1.19 1.41
N GLY A 79 -1.61 1.46 0.49
CA GLY A 79 -1.42 1.18 -0.93
C GLY A 79 -0.20 1.90 -1.51
N ALA A 80 -0.06 3.18 -1.21
CA ALA A 80 1.09 3.99 -1.60
C ALA A 80 2.40 3.46 -1.00
N SER A 81 2.38 2.85 0.20
CA SER A 81 3.57 2.24 0.79
C SER A 81 4.11 1.09 -0.07
N PHE A 82 3.24 0.25 -0.64
CA PHE A 82 3.66 -0.83 -1.54
C PHE A 82 4.29 -0.30 -2.84
N LEU A 83 3.71 0.75 -3.42
CA LEU A 83 4.31 1.41 -4.59
C LEU A 83 5.65 2.08 -4.24
N ALA A 84 5.77 2.63 -3.03
CA ALA A 84 7.02 3.21 -2.56
C ALA A 84 8.11 2.13 -2.35
N ILE A 85 7.74 0.92 -1.90
CA ILE A 85 8.66 -0.23 -1.87
C ILE A 85 9.13 -0.55 -3.28
N ALA A 86 8.21 -0.69 -4.24
CA ALA A 86 8.56 -0.95 -5.64
C ALA A 86 9.48 0.15 -6.21
N TYR A 87 9.19 1.42 -5.91
CA TYR A 87 10.04 2.55 -6.28
C TYR A 87 11.43 2.44 -5.65
N ARG A 88 11.54 2.11 -4.36
CA ARG A 88 12.84 1.96 -3.67
C ARG A 88 13.72 0.86 -4.27
N PHE A 89 13.14 -0.24 -4.75
CA PHE A 89 13.88 -1.32 -5.39
C PHE A 89 14.08 -1.11 -6.90
N SER A 90 13.46 -0.07 -7.46
CA SER A 90 13.63 0.30 -8.86
C SER A 90 15.02 0.91 -9.06
N ARG A 91 15.58 0.70 -10.26
CA ARG A 91 16.84 1.34 -10.66
C ARG A 91 16.68 2.85 -10.93
N PHE A 92 15.45 3.36 -10.91
CA PHE A 92 15.15 4.80 -10.94
C PHE A 92 15.16 5.44 -9.54
N SER A 93 15.32 4.64 -8.47
CA SER A 93 15.38 5.17 -7.11
C SER A 93 16.77 5.76 -6.86
N ASP A 94 16.81 6.99 -6.38
CA ASP A 94 18.02 7.53 -5.79
C ASP A 94 18.30 6.83 -4.45
N GLU A 95 19.55 6.52 -4.14
CA GLU A 95 19.94 5.90 -2.85
C GLU A 95 19.72 6.79 -1.62
N GLY A 96 19.11 7.96 -1.80
CA GLY A 96 18.84 8.94 -0.78
C GLY A 96 17.97 8.40 0.37
N LEU A 97 18.19 8.99 1.54
CA LEU A 97 17.45 8.69 2.78
C LEU A 97 15.93 8.76 2.59
N ARG A 98 15.44 9.65 1.70
CA ARG A 98 14.02 9.81 1.38
C ARG A 98 13.41 8.55 0.77
N ALA A 99 14.03 7.96 -0.26
CA ALA A 99 13.53 6.74 -0.90
C ALA A 99 13.55 5.53 0.06
N ARG A 100 14.52 5.51 0.99
CA ARG A 100 14.61 4.47 2.03
C ARG A 100 13.51 4.59 3.08
N LEU A 101 13.17 5.80 3.51
CA LEU A 101 12.21 6.04 4.59
C LEU A 101 10.76 6.17 4.11
N LEU A 102 10.52 6.61 2.87
CA LEU A 102 9.18 6.87 2.35
C LEU A 102 8.20 5.69 2.53
N PRO A 103 8.57 4.42 2.22
CA PRO A 103 7.64 3.30 2.40
C PRO A 103 7.23 3.12 3.86
N TRP A 104 8.19 3.26 4.77
CA TRP A 104 7.96 3.10 6.20
C TRP A 104 7.16 4.25 6.80
N ALA A 105 7.41 5.48 6.33
CA ALA A 105 6.64 6.65 6.74
C ALA A 105 5.17 6.53 6.32
N LEU A 106 4.91 6.09 5.08
CA LEU A 106 3.56 5.84 4.58
C LEU A 106 2.86 4.73 5.34
N LEU A 107 3.57 3.64 5.65
CA LEU A 107 3.04 2.54 6.46
C LEU A 107 2.70 3.00 7.89
N ALA A 108 3.61 3.73 8.54
CA ALA A 108 3.38 4.28 9.87
C ALA A 108 2.17 5.23 9.89
N MET A 109 2.07 6.09 8.89
CA MET A 109 0.91 6.99 8.71
C MET A 109 -0.38 6.19 8.54
N SER A 110 -0.38 5.13 7.74
CA SER A 110 -1.53 4.25 7.57
C SER A 110 -2.01 3.68 8.91
N VAL A 111 -1.09 3.10 9.69
CA VAL A 111 -1.40 2.51 11.01
C VAL A 111 -1.93 3.57 11.98
N MET A 112 -1.30 4.74 12.05
CA MET A 112 -1.75 5.84 12.91
C MET A 112 -3.17 6.29 12.55
N LEU A 113 -3.48 6.40 11.25
CA LEU A 113 -4.81 6.76 10.78
C LEU A 113 -5.84 5.66 11.09
N SER A 114 -5.49 4.37 10.96
CA SER A 114 -6.40 3.27 11.37
C SER A 114 -6.72 3.31 12.86
N PHE A 115 -5.78 3.68 13.73
CA PHE A 115 -6.11 3.87 15.14
C PHE A 115 -6.94 5.13 15.39
N ALA A 116 -6.75 6.18 14.57
CA ALA A 116 -7.57 7.39 14.65
C ALA A 116 -9.02 7.15 14.23
N THR A 117 -9.28 6.27 13.24
CA THR A 117 -10.66 5.92 12.85
C THR A 117 -11.43 5.28 13.99
N ARG A 118 -10.79 4.42 14.79
CA ARG A 118 -11.42 3.82 15.98
C ARG A 118 -11.81 4.83 17.06
N ARG A 119 -11.20 6.02 17.08
CA ARG A 119 -11.58 7.10 18.01
C ARG A 119 -12.72 7.98 17.47
N LEU A 120 -12.99 7.89 16.17
CA LEU A 120 -13.99 8.69 15.45
C LEU A 120 -15.29 7.91 15.21
N HIS A 121 -15.24 6.59 15.37
CA HIS A 121 -16.36 5.67 15.38
C HIS A 121 -16.85 5.49 16.81
#